data_AF-A0A930HKW8-F1
#
_entry.id   AF-A0A930HKW8-F1
#
_cell.length_a   1.000
_cell.length_b   1.000
_cell.length_c   1.000
_cell.angle_alpha   90.00
_cell.angle_beta   90.00
_cell.angle_gamma   90.00
#
_symmetry.space_group_name_H-M   'P 1'
#
loop_
_entity.id
_entity.type
_entity.pdbx_description
1 polymer ?
#
loop_
_entity_poly.entity_id
_entity_poly.type
_entity_poly.pdbx_seq_one_letter_code
_entity_poly.pdbx_strand_id
1 'polypeptide(L)' 'MSRLFDNVTKRLYPDVRERVIEVFSSRRSFYYALRGDVPISPEEQVKIAAVFDEYGYSAPQFDSFEMLHNWD' A
#
# COMPACT_ATOMS: atom_id res chain seq x y z
N MET A 1 -0.08 3.74 12.62
CA MET A 1 -0.02 4.47 11.33
C MET A 1 1.44 4.71 10.94
N SER A 2 2.14 3.66 10.51
CA SER A 2 3.35 3.86 9.70
C SER A 2 2.86 4.37 8.35
N ARG A 3 3.28 5.55 7.89
CA ARG A 3 2.78 6.04 6.60
C ARG A 3 3.50 5.23 5.53
N LEU A 4 2.73 4.63 4.64
CA LEU A 4 3.20 3.73 3.56
C LEU A 4 4.46 4.24 2.82
N PHE A 5 4.67 5.56 2.77
CA PHE A 5 5.77 6.21 2.07
C PHE A 5 6.79 6.94 2.97
N ASP A 6 6.80 6.71 4.29
CA ASP A 6 7.67 7.45 5.21
C ASP A 6 9.16 7.33 4.88
N ASN A 7 9.57 6.19 4.29
CA ASN A 7 10.95 5.92 3.88
C ASN A 7 11.27 6.33 2.43
N VAL A 8 10.30 6.85 1.67
CA VAL A 8 10.48 7.19 0.26
C VAL A 8 10.99 8.63 0.12
N THR A 9 12.08 8.81 -0.62
CA THR A 9 12.63 10.14 -0.90
C THR A 9 11.61 10.98 -1.67
N LYS A 10 11.42 12.26 -1.29
CA LYS A 10 10.47 13.20 -1.92
C LYS A 10 10.57 13.28 -3.45
N ARG A 11 11.75 13.01 -4.01
CA ARG A 11 12.00 12.99 -5.46
C ARG A 11 11.32 11.81 -6.16
N LEU A 12 11.34 10.62 -5.54
CA LEU A 12 10.77 9.39 -6.10
C LEU A 12 9.33 9.14 -5.64
N TYR A 13 8.86 9.92 -4.65
CA TYR A 13 7.50 9.86 -4.14
C TYR A 13 6.40 9.84 -5.22
N PRO A 14 6.37 10.76 -6.21
CA PRO A 14 5.31 10.73 -7.22
C PRO A 14 5.34 9.46 -8.07
N ASP A 15 6.52 8.96 -8.42
CA ASP A 15 6.68 7.77 -9.26
C ASP A 15 6.26 6.50 -8.50
N VAL A 16 6.78 6.32 -7.29
CA VAL A 16 6.43 5.18 -6.42
C VAL A 16 4.93 5.22 -6.09
N ARG A 17 4.36 6.39 -5.86
CA ARG A 17 2.93 6.55 -5.56
C ARG A 17 2.06 6.13 -6.76
N GLU A 18 2.37 6.56 -7.98
CA GLU A 18 1.57 6.14 -9.14
C GLU A 18 1.68 4.63 -9.38
N ARG A 19 2.87 4.02 -9.20
CA ARG A 19 3.02 2.56 -9.27
C ARG A 19 2.22 1.81 -8.21
N VAL A 20 2.22 2.30 -6.98
CA VAL A 20 1.39 1.74 -5.91
C VAL A 20 -0.09 1.88 -6.24
N ILE A 21 -0.52 3.01 -6.83
CA ILE A 21 -1.92 3.19 -7.27
C ILE A 21 -2.32 2.17 -8.33
N GLU A 22 -1.42 1.79 -9.24
CA GLU A 22 -1.66 0.76 -10.27
C GLU A 22 -1.89 -0.64 -9.68
N VAL A 23 -1.41 -0.90 -8.45
CA VAL A 23 -1.66 -2.18 -7.76
C VAL A 23 -3.13 -2.32 -7.36
N PHE A 24 -3.80 -1.22 -7.05
CA PHE A 24 -5.20 -1.21 -6.64
C PHE A 24 -6.12 -1.23 -7.87
N SER A 25 -7.30 -1.85 -7.73
CA SER A 25 -8.31 -1.86 -8.79
C SER A 25 -8.84 -0.46 -9.14
N SER A 26 -8.71 0.51 -8.21
CA SER A 26 -9.07 1.89 -8.45
C SER A 26 -8.30 2.87 -7.56
N ARG A 27 -8.14 4.11 -8.04
CA ARG A 27 -7.64 5.23 -7.22
C ARG A 27 -8.44 5.41 -5.93
N ARG A 28 -9.74 5.13 -5.96
CA ARG A 28 -10.62 5.25 -4.80
C ARG A 28 -10.25 4.22 -3.73
N SER A 29 -10.00 2.97 -4.13
CA SER A 29 -9.54 1.89 -3.24
C SER A 29 -8.20 2.24 -2.59
N PHE A 30 -7.26 2.79 -3.37
CA PHE A 30 -5.99 3.30 -2.84
C PHE A 30 -6.21 4.35 -1.73
N TYR A 31 -7.08 5.34 -1.95
CA TYR A 31 -7.33 6.37 -0.94
C TYR A 31 -8.05 5.84 0.31
N TYR A 32 -8.90 4.82 0.17
CA TYR A 32 -9.49 4.14 1.33
C TYR A 32 -8.44 3.36 2.13
N ALA A 33 -7.58 2.62 1.45
CA ALA A 33 -6.46 1.92 2.08
C ALA A 33 -5.50 2.89 2.79
N LEU A 34 -5.17 4.02 2.15
CA LEU A 34 -4.30 5.05 2.72
C LEU A 34 -4.88 5.70 3.98
N ARG A 35 -6.21 5.76 4.10
CA ARG A 35 -6.90 6.26 5.30
C ARG A 35 -7.07 5.21 6.39
N GLY A 36 -6.85 3.93 6.07
CA GLY A 36 -7.15 2.81 6.95
C GLY A 36 -8.61 2.36 6.93
N ASP A 37 -9.42 2.85 5.98
CA ASP A 37 -10.83 2.48 5.84
C ASP A 37 -11.00 1.06 5.28
N VAL A 38 -10.02 0.58 4.50
CA VAL A 38 -10.01 -0.74 3.86
C VAL A 38 -8.64 -1.39 4.07
N PRO A 39 -8.56 -2.64 4.56
CA PRO A 39 -7.30 -3.32 4.72
C PRO A 39 -6.71 -3.69 3.34
N ILE A 40 -5.39 -3.56 3.19
CA ILE A 40 -4.67 -3.93 1.98
C ILE A 40 -4.57 -5.46 1.92
N SER A 41 -5.12 -6.06 0.87
CA SER A 41 -5.13 -7.52 0.73
C SER A 41 -3.71 -8.10 0.62
N PRO A 42 -3.49 -9.37 1.00
CA PRO A 42 -2.16 -9.98 0.92
C PRO A 42 -1.53 -9.92 -0.49
N GLU A 43 -2.34 -10.05 -1.54
CA GLU A 43 -1.87 -9.91 -2.92
C GLU A 43 -1.40 -8.48 -3.25
N GLU A 44 -2.15 -7.47 -2.79
CA GLU A 44 -1.76 -6.07 -2.93
C GLU A 44 -0.51 -5.77 -2.10
N GLN A 45 -0.37 -6.33 -0.90
CA GLN A 45 0.84 -6.17 -0.07
C GLN A 45 2.09 -6.70 -0.77
N VAL A 46 2.01 -7.90 -1.39
CA VAL A 46 3.13 -8.49 -2.15
C VAL A 46 3.49 -7.62 -3.36
N LYS A 47 2.50 -7.14 -4.10
CA LYS A 47 2.74 -6.25 -5.26
C LYS A 47 3.32 -4.91 -4.83
N ILE A 48 2.83 -4.31 -3.75
CA ILE A 48 3.39 -3.07 -3.20
C ILE A 48 4.82 -3.31 -2.72
N ALA A 49 5.10 -4.42 -2.03
CA ALA A 49 6.46 -4.76 -1.62
C ALA A 49 7.41 -4.89 -2.82
N ALA A 50 6.98 -5.51 -3.92
CA ALA A 50 7.75 -5.58 -5.15
C ALA A 50 8.01 -4.18 -5.77
N VAL A 51 7.02 -3.30 -5.77
CA VAL A 51 7.20 -1.91 -6.20
C VAL A 51 8.24 -1.19 -5.33
N PHE A 52 8.26 -1.40 -4.01
CA PHE A 52 9.28 -0.78 -3.16
C PHE A 52 10.67 -1.36 -3.43
N ASP A 53 10.77 -2.67 -3.63
CA ASP A 53 12.03 -3.37 -3.97
C ASP A 53 12.62 -2.87 -5.30
N GLU A 54 11.80 -2.67 -6.34
CA GLU A 54 12.23 -2.10 -7.63
C GLU A 54 12.90 -0.73 -7.51
N TYR A 55 12.50 0.07 -6.51
CA TYR A 55 13.04 1.39 -6.24
C TYR A 55 14.14 1.38 -5.15
N GLY A 56 14.54 0.19 -4.68
CA GLY A 56 15.57 0.01 -3.67
C GLY A 56 15.14 0.37 -2.25
N TYR A 57 13.85 0.35 -1.96
CA TYR A 57 13.29 0.60 -0.64
C TYR A 57 12.87 -0.71 0.04
N SER A 58 13.01 -0.73 1.36
CA SER A 58 12.41 -1.79 2.17
C SER A 58 10.90 -1.80 2.01
N ALA A 59 10.30 -2.99 1.98
CA ALA A 59 8.85 -3.13 1.97
C ALA A 59 8.21 -2.31 3.11
N PRO A 60 7.11 -1.60 2.84
CA PRO A 60 6.44 -0.83 3.87
C PRO A 60 5.84 -1.77 4.92
N GLN A 61 5.74 -1.29 6.16
CA GLN A 61 5.11 -2.04 7.22
C GLN A 61 3.59 -2.01 7.00
N PHE A 62 3.02 -3.16 6.64
CA PHE A 62 1.58 -3.33 6.55
C PHE A 62 1.02 -3.70 7.92
N ASP A 63 -0.13 -3.12 8.28
CA ASP A 63 -0.92 -3.64 9.38
C ASP A 63 -1.46 -5.03 9.00
N SER A 64 -1.64 -5.91 9.98
CA SER A 64 -2.14 -7.28 9.74
C SER A 64 -3.50 -7.24 9.01
N PHE A 65 -3.61 -7.97 7.90
CA PHE A 65 -4.87 -8.12 7.18
C PHE A 65 -5.82 -9.01 8.00
N GLU A 66 -6.70 -8.39 8.78
CA GLU A 66 -7.83 -9.10 9.39
C GLU A 66 -8.98 -9.10 8.39
N MET A 67 -9.24 -10.27 7.80
CA MET A 67 -10.43 -10.50 6.98
C MET A 67 -11.62 -10.49 7.94
N LEU A 68 -12.21 -9.32 8.21
CA LEU A 68 -13.41 -9.18 9.03
C LEU A 68 -14.56 -9.96 8.36
N HIS A 69 -14.69 -11.25 8.68
CA HIS A 69 -15.92 -12.00 8.55
C HIS A 69 -16.84 -11.64 9.73
N ASN A 70 -17.30 -10.39 9.80
CA ASN A 70 -18.42 -10.07 10.68
C ASN A 70 -19.71 -10.24 9.88
N TRP A 71 -20.21 -11.48 9.87
CA TRP A 71 -21.64 -11.76 9.70
C TRP A 71 -22.14 -12.29 11.04
N ASP A 72 -22.66 -11.38 11.86
CA ASP A 72 -23.66 -11.68 12.90
C ASP A 72 -24.94 -10.95 12.49
#